data_AF-A0A6I9NUY2-F1
#
_entry.id   AF-A0A6I9NUY2-F1
#
_cell.length_a   1.000
_cell.length_b   1.000
_cell.length_c   1.000
_cell.angle_alpha   90.00
_cell.angle_beta   90.00
_cell.angle_gamma   90.00
#
_symmetry.space_group_name_H-M   'P 1'
#
loop_
_entity.id
_entity.type
_entity.pdbx_description
1 polymer ?
#
loop_
_entity_poly.entity_id
_entity_poly.type
_entity_poly.pdbx_seq_one_letter_code
_entity_poly.pdbx_strand_id
1 'polypeptide(L)'
;DGLSKSDMEKLTFYAVSAPEKLDRIGAYLAEKLSRDVVRHRYGNVVIAMEALDQLLMACHSQSIKPFVESFLHMVAKLLESREPDLQVLGTNS
;
A
#
# COMPACT_ATOMS: atom_id res chain seq x y z
N ASP A 1 13.35 4.52 11.84
CA ASP A 1 11.99 4.20 12.27
C ASP A 1 11.23 3.56 11.13
N GLY A 2 11.26 2.24 11.08
CA GLY A 2 10.54 1.44 10.09
C GLY A 2 9.17 1.04 10.59
N LEU A 3 8.42 0.36 9.73
CA LEU A 3 7.09 -0.17 10.03
C LEU A 3 7.14 -1.20 11.17
N SER A 4 6.55 -0.89 12.32
CA SER A 4 6.47 -1.78 13.46
C SER A 4 5.58 -2.99 13.17
N LYS A 5 6.15 -4.20 13.20
CA LYS A 5 5.41 -5.47 12.96
C LYS A 5 4.16 -5.61 13.84
N SER A 6 4.26 -5.31 15.13
CA SER A 6 3.13 -5.43 16.05
C SER A 6 2.00 -4.44 15.76
N ASP A 7 2.30 -3.27 15.20
CA ASP A 7 1.28 -2.31 14.77
C ASP A 7 0.63 -2.75 13.45
N MET A 8 1.41 -3.36 12.55
CA MET A 8 0.87 -3.98 11.34
C MET A 8 -0.04 -5.15 11.63
N GLU A 9 0.33 -6.05 12.54
CA GLU A 9 -0.53 -7.18 12.90
C GLU A 9 -1.89 -6.69 13.41
N LYS A 10 -1.93 -5.62 14.22
CA LYS A 10 -3.18 -4.98 14.66
C LYS A 10 -3.94 -4.33 13.52
N LEU A 11 -3.26 -3.58 12.65
CA LEU A 11 -3.86 -2.91 11.49
C LEU A 11 -4.50 -3.94 10.55
N THR A 12 -3.76 -5.01 10.26
CA THR A 12 -4.17 -6.12 9.44
C THR A 12 -5.35 -6.86 10.05
N PHE A 13 -5.31 -7.19 11.34
CA PHE A 13 -6.43 -7.81 12.03
C PHE A 13 -7.70 -6.94 11.95
N TYR A 14 -7.53 -5.63 12.12
CA TYR A 14 -8.63 -4.66 12.05
C TYR A 14 -9.20 -4.52 10.63
N ALA A 15 -8.35 -4.57 9.60
CA ALA A 15 -8.74 -4.49 8.21
C ALA A 15 -9.42 -5.79 7.73
N VAL A 16 -8.89 -6.95 8.12
CA VAL A 16 -9.48 -8.27 7.80
C VAL A 16 -10.82 -8.46 8.52
N SER A 17 -10.96 -7.92 9.73
CA SER A 17 -12.22 -7.98 10.49
C SER A 17 -13.35 -7.12 9.88
N ALA A 18 -13.01 -6.11 9.08
CA ALA A 18 -13.99 -5.19 8.51
C ALA A 18 -13.59 -4.76 7.09
N PRO A 19 -14.19 -5.36 6.04
CA PRO A 19 -13.77 -5.14 4.66
C PRO A 19 -13.97 -3.70 4.17
N GLU A 20 -14.97 -2.98 4.68
CA GLU A 20 -15.16 -1.55 4.39
C GLU A 20 -14.00 -0.68 4.93
N LYS A 21 -13.34 -1.12 6.00
CA LYS A 21 -12.19 -0.43 6.57
C LYS A 21 -10.93 -0.74 5.77
N LEU A 22 -10.76 -1.98 5.33
CA LEU A 22 -9.68 -2.36 4.42
C LEU A 22 -9.69 -1.50 3.15
N ASP A 23 -10.87 -1.34 2.54
CA ASP A 23 -11.04 -0.48 1.37
C ASP A 23 -10.60 0.97 1.64
N ARG A 24 -11.11 1.57 2.73
CA ARG A 24 -10.69 2.91 3.17
C ARG A 24 -9.19 3.02 3.44
N ILE A 25 -8.57 2.00 4.05
CA ILE A 25 -7.14 1.99 4.33
C ILE A 25 -6.35 1.93 3.01
N GLY A 26 -6.75 1.06 2.09
CA GLY A 26 -6.14 0.94 0.76
C GLY A 26 -6.23 2.25 -0.04
N ALA A 27 -7.42 2.84 -0.11
CA ALA A 27 -7.63 4.11 -0.80
C ALA A 27 -6.84 5.26 -0.16
N TYR A 28 -6.80 5.32 1.17
CA TYR A 28 -6.03 6.34 1.90
C TYR A 28 -4.53 6.19 1.64
N LEU A 29 -4.00 4.96 1.68
CA LEU A 29 -2.61 4.67 1.36
C LEU A 29 -2.30 5.02 -0.10
N ALA A 30 -3.21 4.74 -1.04
CA ALA A 30 -3.08 5.12 -2.45
C ALA A 30 -2.91 6.62 -2.64
N GLU A 31 -3.80 7.38 -2.02
CA GLU A 31 -3.80 8.82 -2.12
C GLU A 31 -2.57 9.42 -1.44
N LYS A 32 -2.18 8.87 -0.28
CA LYS A 32 -0.99 9.29 0.46
C LYS A 32 0.28 9.01 -0.33
N LEU A 33 0.43 7.80 -0.86
CA LEU A 33 1.54 7.40 -1.72
C LEU A 33 1.65 8.31 -2.93
N SER A 34 0.54 8.57 -3.64
CA SER A 34 0.55 9.47 -4.79
C SER A 34 0.99 10.89 -4.42
N ARG A 35 0.67 11.39 -3.23
CA ARG A 35 1.13 12.70 -2.76
C ARG A 35 2.61 12.69 -2.37
N ASP A 36 3.08 11.63 -1.70
CA ASP A 36 4.47 11.49 -1.29
C ASP A 36 5.39 11.30 -2.51
N VAL A 37 4.94 10.60 -3.55
CA VAL A 37 5.63 10.51 -4.86
C VAL A 37 5.84 11.90 -5.47
N VAL A 38 4.78 12.71 -5.55
CA VAL A 38 4.86 14.08 -6.10
C VAL A 38 5.75 14.99 -5.23
N ARG A 39 5.83 14.73 -3.92
CA ARG A 39 6.69 15.48 -2.98
C ARG A 39 8.11 14.93 -2.87
N HIS A 40 8.48 13.93 -3.68
CA HIS A 40 9.78 13.25 -3.66
C HIS A 40 10.13 12.65 -2.28
N ARG A 41 9.13 12.23 -1.51
CA ARG A 41 9.30 11.61 -0.18
C ARG A 41 9.31 10.09 -0.28
N TYR A 42 10.33 9.56 -0.94
CA TYR A 42 10.42 8.13 -1.27
C TYR A 42 10.42 7.22 -0.03
N GLY A 43 10.99 7.66 1.10
CA GLY A 43 10.93 6.89 2.36
C GLY A 43 9.50 6.60 2.84
N ASN A 44 8.57 7.54 2.67
CA ASN A 44 7.16 7.34 3.03
C ASN A 44 6.46 6.41 2.04
N VAL A 45 6.83 6.48 0.77
CA VAL A 45 6.30 5.64 -0.31
C VAL A 45 6.66 4.18 -0.07
N VAL A 46 7.91 3.90 0.31
CA VAL A 46 8.40 2.56 0.67
C VAL A 46 7.58 1.97 1.81
N ILE A 47 7.44 2.73 2.91
CA ILE A 47 6.67 2.31 4.08
C ILE A 47 5.20 2.06 3.70
N ALA A 48 4.60 2.93 2.89
CA ALA A 48 3.22 2.74 2.44
C ALA A 48 3.05 1.45 1.61
N MET A 49 3.98 1.16 0.70
CA MET A 49 3.96 -0.09 -0.08
C MET A 49 4.16 -1.33 0.80
N GLU A 50 5.10 -1.31 1.74
CA GLU A 50 5.28 -2.44 2.68
C GLU A 50 4.03 -2.69 3.53
N ALA A 51 3.32 -1.64 3.97
CA ALA A 51 2.06 -1.80 4.69
C ALA A 51 0.97 -2.41 3.81
N LEU A 52 0.87 -1.97 2.55
CA LEU A 52 -0.08 -2.50 1.57
C LEU A 52 0.17 -3.95 1.25
N ASP A 53 1.42 -4.35 1.03
CA ASP A 53 1.80 -5.73 0.74
C ASP A 53 1.46 -6.66 1.92
N GLN A 54 1.79 -6.24 3.14
CA GLN A 54 1.41 -7.01 4.34
C GLN A 54 -0.10 -7.14 4.53
N LEU A 55 -0.86 -6.07 4.23
CA LEU A 55 -2.32 -6.11 4.24
C LEU A 55 -2.87 -7.05 3.15
N LEU A 56 -2.26 -7.04 1.97
CA LEU A 56 -2.61 -7.90 0.84
C LEU A 56 -2.38 -9.38 1.19
N MET A 57 -1.19 -9.71 1.70
CA MET A 57 -0.79 -11.05 2.11
C MET A 57 -1.72 -11.65 3.18
N ALA A 58 -2.25 -10.80 4.06
CA ALA A 58 -3.12 -11.23 5.14
C ALA A 58 -4.61 -11.32 4.76
N CYS A 59 -5.02 -10.74 3.63
CA CYS A 59 -6.39 -10.85 3.14
C CYS A 59 -6.53 -12.09 2.25
N HIS A 60 -7.38 -13.05 2.64
CA HIS A 60 -7.65 -14.25 1.84
C HIS A 60 -9.12 -14.26 1.36
N SER A 61 -9.31 -14.18 0.03
CA SER A 61 -10.44 -14.76 -0.73
C SER A 61 -11.69 -13.97 -1.15
N GLN A 62 -12.20 -12.92 -0.49
CA GLN A 62 -13.46 -12.29 -0.97
C GLN A 62 -13.57 -10.76 -0.94
N SER A 63 -12.92 -10.09 0.02
CA SER A 63 -12.94 -8.62 0.13
C SER A 63 -11.75 -7.92 -0.53
N ILE A 64 -10.92 -8.68 -1.25
CA ILE A 64 -9.65 -8.17 -1.79
C ILE A 64 -9.80 -7.40 -3.10
N LYS A 65 -10.93 -7.52 -3.82
CA LYS A 65 -11.08 -6.94 -5.16
C LYS A 65 -10.85 -5.42 -5.22
N PRO A 66 -11.53 -4.58 -4.42
CA PRO A 66 -11.32 -3.14 -4.51
C PRO A 66 -9.97 -2.71 -3.89
N PHE A 67 -9.46 -3.48 -2.92
CA PHE A 67 -8.14 -3.26 -2.34
C PHE A 67 -7.01 -3.54 -3.36
N VAL A 68 -7.10 -4.63 -4.10
CA VAL A 68 -6.18 -4.99 -5.18
C VAL A 68 -6.21 -3.93 -6.29
N GLU A 69 -7.38 -3.40 -6.62
CA GLU A 69 -7.48 -2.33 -7.61
C GLU A 69 -6.72 -1.07 -7.16
N SER A 70 -6.87 -0.66 -5.89
CA SER A 70 -6.07 0.43 -5.32
C SER A 70 -4.57 0.13 -5.33
N PHE A 71 -4.16 -1.09 -4.99
CA PHE A 71 -2.76 -1.51 -5.01
C PHE A 71 -2.17 -1.48 -6.42
N LEU A 72 -2.85 -2.08 -7.40
CA LEU A 72 -2.42 -2.09 -8.80
C LEU A 72 -2.34 -0.67 -9.37
N HIS A 73 -3.27 0.20 -9.00
CA HIS A 73 -3.21 1.61 -9.41
C HIS A 73 -1.98 2.32 -8.85
N MET A 74 -1.56 1.99 -7.63
CA MET A 74 -0.32 2.52 -7.05
C MET A 74 0.91 1.99 -7.76
N VAL A 75 0.99 0.67 -7.99
CA VAL A 75 2.10 0.05 -8.74
C VAL A 75 2.20 0.66 -10.13
N ALA A 76 1.09 0.82 -10.84
CA ALA A 76 1.05 1.48 -12.14
C ALA A 76 1.61 2.91 -12.07
N LYS A 77 1.18 3.72 -11.09
CA LYS A 77 1.72 5.08 -10.88
C LYS A 77 3.22 5.12 -10.59
N LEU A 78 3.72 4.15 -9.82
CA LEU A 78 5.14 4.03 -9.52
C LEU A 78 5.93 3.67 -10.77
N LEU A 79 5.41 2.78 -11.62
CA LEU A 79 6.00 2.39 -12.89
C LEU A 79 5.93 3.51 -13.96
N GLU A 80 4.85 4.29 -13.97
CA GLU A 80 4.68 5.46 -14.84
C GLU A 80 5.55 6.65 -14.40
N SER A 81 6.03 6.65 -13.15
CA SER A 81 6.96 7.67 -12.67
C SER A 81 8.31 7.52 -13.38
N ARG A 82 8.91 8.65 -13.76
CA ARG A 82 10.24 8.69 -14.43
C ARG A 82 11.40 8.43 -13.46
N GLU A 83 11.10 8.22 -12.18
CA GLU A 83 12.09 8.01 -11.14
C GLU A 83 12.44 6.51 -11.04
N PRO A 84 13.71 6.13 -11.24
CA PRO A 84 14.13 4.73 -11.24
C PRO A 84 13.88 4.06 -9.88
N ASP A 85 14.08 4.77 -8.76
CA ASP A 85 13.79 4.26 -7.42
C ASP A 85 12.32 3.88 -7.23
N LEU A 86 11.38 4.65 -7.82
CA LEU A 86 9.96 4.33 -7.77
C LEU A 86 9.59 3.14 -8.65
N GLN A 87 10.18 3.04 -9.84
CA GLN A 87 9.97 1.90 -10.73
C GLN A 87 10.47 0.59 -10.08
N VAL A 88 11.65 0.62 -9.46
CA VAL A 88 12.20 -0.50 -8.70
C VAL A 88 11.28 -0.89 -7.55
N LEU A 89 10.73 0.10 -6.82
CA LEU A 89 9.79 -0.15 -5.73
C LEU A 89 8.50 -0.83 -6.22
N GLY A 90 7.93 -0.34 -7.33
CA GLY A 90 6.74 -0.93 -7.95
C GLY A 90 6.98 -2.33 -8.53
N THR A 91 8.22 -2.66 -8.89
CA THR A 91 8.60 -3.98 -9.43
C THR A 91 8.97 -4.99 -8.33
N ASN A 92 9.44 -4.51 -7.17
CA ASN A 92 9.84 -5.34 -6.02
C ASN A 92 8.69 -5.65 -5.05
N SER A 93 7.49 -5.10 -5.29
CA SER A 93 6.28 -5.39 -4.51
C SER A 93 5.52 -6.57 -5.10
#